data_AF-A0A1C5AHQ9-F1
#
_entry.id   AF-A0A1C5AHQ9-F1
#
_cell.length_a   1.000
_cell.length_b   1.000
_cell.length_c   1.000
_cell.angle_alpha   90.00
_cell.angle_beta   90.00
_cell.angle_gamma   90.00
#
_symmetry.space_group_name_H-M   'P 1'
#
loop_
_entity.id
_entity.type
_entity.pdbx_description
1 polymer ?
#
loop_
_entity_poly.entity_id
_entity_poly.type
_entity_poly.pdbx_seq_one_letter_code
_entity_poly.pdbx_strand_id
1 'polypeptide(L)'
;MVERIAAGDFGGLARDYSRSDHDLGVWVREYPATFIPLPPEAWHHADAYFLADQDAWKVDVDLWSREEGRSDMTLQVTVWEEAGAIKLTIDDLHAL
;
A
#
# COMPACT_ATOMS: atom_id res chain seq x y z
N MET A 1 -6.38 1.28 -5.17
CA MET A 1 -5.72 1.36 -3.85
C MET A 1 -4.84 2.59 -3.76
N VAL A 2 -3.69 2.65 -4.44
CA VAL A 2 -2.77 3.80 -4.43
C VAL A 2 -3.42 5.14 -4.75
N GLU A 3 -4.29 5.21 -5.77
CA GLU A 3 -5.08 6.40 -6.09
C GLU A 3 -5.90 6.94 -4.90
N ARG A 4 -6.39 6.05 -4.03
CA ARG A 4 -7.13 6.43 -2.82
C ARG A 4 -6.22 6.96 -1.72
N ILE A 5 -4.97 6.49 -1.65
CA ILE A 5 -3.97 7.05 -0.74
C ILE A 5 -3.67 8.50 -1.17
N ALA A 6 -3.43 8.71 -2.47
CA ALA A 6 -3.22 10.05 -3.03
C ALA A 6 -4.44 10.97 -2.86
N ALA A 7 -5.66 10.43 -2.87
CA ALA A 7 -6.90 11.16 -2.63
C ALA A 7 -7.21 11.37 -1.12
N GLY A 8 -6.44 10.76 -0.21
CA GLY A 8 -6.70 10.81 1.24
C GLY A 8 -7.91 9.98 1.72
N ASP A 9 -8.43 9.06 0.90
CA ASP A 9 -9.57 8.18 1.24
C ASP A 9 -9.14 6.96 2.08
N PHE A 10 -8.62 7.22 3.28
CA PHE A 10 -8.19 6.16 4.20
C PHE A 10 -9.36 5.34 4.75
N GLY A 11 -10.53 5.97 4.92
CA GLY A 11 -11.73 5.26 5.36
C GLY A 11 -12.24 4.24 4.34
N GLY A 12 -12.20 4.59 3.06
CA GLY A 12 -12.50 3.64 1.97
C GLY A 12 -11.42 2.59 1.78
N LEU A 13 -10.14 2.93 1.94
CA LEU A 13 -9.04 1.95 1.93
C LEU A 13 -9.20 0.90 3.02
N ALA A 14 -9.44 1.33 4.26
CA ALA A 14 -9.63 0.43 5.38
C ALA A 14 -10.86 -0.48 5.17
N ARG A 15 -11.97 0.07 4.67
CA ARG A 15 -13.19 -0.70 4.36
C ARG A 15 -12.95 -1.78 3.31
N ASP A 16 -12.25 -1.43 2.23
CA ASP A 16 -12.19 -2.27 1.03
C ASP A 16 -11.01 -3.23 1.05
N TYR A 17 -9.95 -2.94 1.84
CA TYR A 17 -8.69 -3.67 1.78
C TYR A 17 -8.07 -4.02 3.14
N SER A 18 -8.61 -3.57 4.28
CA SER A 18 -8.07 -4.01 5.58
C SER A 18 -8.64 -5.37 5.96
N ARG A 19 -7.79 -6.29 6.42
CA ARG A 19 -8.20 -7.55 7.09
C ARG A 19 -8.25 -7.43 8.62
N SER A 20 -7.77 -6.33 9.18
CA SER A 20 -7.63 -6.15 10.62
C SER A 20 -8.24 -4.82 11.07
N ASP A 21 -8.57 -4.73 12.35
CA ASP A 21 -8.99 -3.46 13.00
C ASP A 21 -7.80 -2.49 13.18
N HIS A 22 -6.64 -2.75 12.56
CA HIS A 22 -5.51 -1.81 12.59
C HIS A 22 -5.91 -0.54 11.86
N ASP A 23 -5.75 0.60 12.55
CA ASP A 23 -6.00 1.91 11.97
C ASP A 23 -4.82 2.29 11.06
N LEU A 24 -4.87 1.79 9.82
CA LEU A 24 -3.96 2.13 8.73
C LEU A 24 -3.83 3.65 8.50
N GLY A 25 -4.80 4.44 8.99
CA GLY A 25 -4.82 5.88 8.81
C GLY A 25 -4.00 6.68 9.83
N VAL A 26 -3.55 6.10 10.95
CA VAL A 26 -2.80 6.89 11.95
C VAL A 26 -1.48 7.39 11.37
N TRP A 27 -0.71 6.51 10.74
CA TRP A 27 0.61 6.85 10.20
C TRP A 27 0.55 7.85 9.04
N VAL A 28 -0.45 7.75 8.18
CA VAL A 28 -0.59 8.68 7.06
C VAL A 28 -1.18 10.03 7.48
N ARG A 29 -2.13 10.05 8.42
CA ARG A 29 -2.77 11.30 8.83
C ARG A 29 -1.80 12.27 9.51
N GLU A 30 -0.74 11.74 10.12
CA GLU A 30 0.29 12.54 10.78
C GLU A 30 1.53 12.77 9.88
N TYR A 31 1.60 12.11 8.73
CA TYR A 31 2.72 12.26 7.81
C TYR A 31 2.65 13.61 7.08
N PRO A 32 3.69 14.46 7.15
CA PRO A 32 3.64 15.84 6.67
C PRO A 32 3.86 15.97 5.15
N ALA A 33 3.34 15.03 4.36
CA ALA A 33 3.53 15.03 2.91
C ALA A 33 2.24 14.74 2.14
N THR A 34 2.18 15.26 0.91
CA THR A 34 1.06 15.08 0.00
C THR A 34 1.34 13.91 -0.92
N PHE A 35 0.79 12.72 -0.62
CA PHE A 35 0.93 11.57 -1.51
C PHE A 35 0.31 11.84 -2.89
N ILE A 36 1.00 11.40 -3.93
CA ILE A 36 0.58 11.50 -5.33
C ILE A 36 0.42 10.10 -5.93
N PRO A 37 -0.30 9.94 -7.06
CA PRO A 37 -0.34 8.68 -7.77
C PRO A 37 1.08 8.19 -8.07
N LEU A 38 1.32 6.89 -7.90
CA LEU A 38 2.63 6.31 -8.16
C LEU A 38 3.02 6.54 -9.63
N PRO A 39 4.14 7.23 -9.89
CA PRO A 39 4.62 7.38 -11.25
C PRO A 39 5.17 6.04 -11.77
N PRO A 40 5.30 5.85 -13.09
CA PRO A 40 5.73 4.56 -13.66
C PRO A 40 7.04 4.01 -13.08
N GLU A 41 7.98 4.86 -12.70
CA GLU A 41 9.25 4.49 -12.09
C GLU A 41 9.12 3.87 -10.70
N ALA A 42 8.02 4.10 -9.98
CA ALA A 42 7.80 3.52 -8.66
C ALA A 42 7.79 1.99 -8.70
N TRP A 43 7.28 1.42 -9.78
CA TRP A 43 7.21 -0.04 -9.95
C TRP A 43 8.59 -0.69 -10.12
N HIS A 44 9.64 0.08 -10.42
CA HIS A 44 11.02 -0.44 -10.41
C HIS A 44 11.58 -0.60 -8.99
N HIS A 45 10.92 0.01 -8.00
CA HIS A 45 11.31 -0.02 -6.59
C HIS A 45 10.38 -0.90 -5.76
N ALA A 46 9.39 -1.54 -6.38
CA ALA A 46 8.52 -2.48 -5.71
C ALA A 46 9.26 -3.80 -5.49
N ASP A 47 9.23 -4.29 -4.26
CA ASP A 47 9.72 -5.61 -3.90
C ASP A 47 8.54 -6.58 -3.81
N ALA A 48 8.66 -7.74 -4.45
CA ALA A 48 7.63 -8.77 -4.43
C ALA A 48 8.23 -10.13 -4.12
N TYR A 49 7.66 -10.82 -3.14
CA TYR A 49 8.08 -12.16 -2.74
C TYR A 49 6.89 -13.08 -2.55
N PHE A 50 7.04 -14.32 -3.02
CA PHE A 50 5.98 -15.32 -2.96
C PHE A 50 6.07 -16.12 -1.65
N LEU A 51 4.97 -16.14 -0.91
CA LEU A 51 4.78 -16.93 0.31
C LEU A 51 4.13 -18.26 -0.05
N ALA A 52 4.95 -19.30 -0.25
CA ALA A 52 4.48 -20.61 -0.71
C ALA A 52 3.55 -21.32 0.28
N ASP A 53 3.69 -21.06 1.58
CA ASP A 53 2.81 -21.58 2.64
C ASP A 53 1.41 -20.96 2.61
N GLN A 54 1.31 -19.76 2.06
CA GLN A 54 0.08 -18.99 1.95
C GLN A 54 -0.48 -18.96 0.52
N ASP A 55 0.27 -19.42 -0.48
CA ASP A 55 -0.09 -19.27 -1.90
C ASP A 55 -0.44 -17.82 -2.26
N ALA A 56 0.39 -16.89 -1.75
CA ALA A 56 0.15 -15.46 -1.84
C ALA A 56 1.45 -14.69 -2.15
N TRP A 57 1.31 -13.52 -2.76
CA TRP A 57 2.42 -12.58 -2.92
C TRP A 57 2.38 -11.54 -1.82
N LYS A 58 3.52 -11.28 -1.19
CA LYS A 58 3.75 -10.04 -0.46
C LYS A 58 4.42 -9.05 -1.38
N VAL A 59 3.92 -7.82 -1.36
CA VAL A 59 4.42 -6.73 -2.18
C VAL A 59 4.60 -5.51 -1.30
N ASP A 60 5.82 -4.98 -1.31
CA ASP A 60 6.19 -3.76 -0.63
C ASP A 60 6.43 -2.68 -1.70
N VAL A 61 5.75 -1.54 -1.57
CA VAL A 61 5.84 -0.45 -2.54
C VAL A 61 6.01 0.88 -1.81
N ASP A 62 7.11 1.55 -2.08
CA ASP A 62 7.33 2.91 -1.60
C ASP A 62 6.31 3.86 -2.22
N LEU A 63 5.82 4.80 -1.41
CA LEU A 63 4.89 5.83 -1.84
C LEU A 63 5.63 7.04 -2.41
N TRP A 64 4.93 7.79 -3.26
CA TRP A 64 5.44 9.04 -3.79
C TRP A 64 4.70 10.22 -3.19
N SER A 65 5.45 11.24 -2.78
CA SER A 65 4.94 12.52 -2.31
C SER A 65 5.34 13.65 -3.25
N ARG A 66 4.59 14.76 -3.23
CA ARG A 66 4.92 15.96 -4.00
C ARG A 66 6.22 16.60 -3.51
N GLU A 67 6.49 16.47 -2.22
CA GLU A 67 7.57 17.15 -1.51
C GLU A 67 8.90 16.41 -1.68
N GLU A 68 8.89 15.08 -1.72
CA GLU A 68 10.11 14.25 -1.66
C GLU A 68 10.36 13.47 -2.96
N GLY A 69 9.34 13.33 -3.81
CA GLY A 69 9.37 12.33 -4.87
C GLY A 69 9.17 10.96 -4.22
N ARG A 70 10.18 10.09 -4.24
CA ARG A 70 10.14 8.82 -3.50
C ARG A 70 10.18 9.12 -2.00
N SER A 71 9.09 8.81 -1.30
CA SER A 71 8.95 8.98 0.15
C SER A 71 9.58 7.79 0.89
N ASP A 72 9.85 7.96 2.19
CA ASP A 72 10.24 6.87 3.09
C ASP A 72 9.05 5.98 3.52
N MET A 73 7.82 6.37 3.13
CA MET A 73 6.60 5.64 3.43
C MET A 73 6.45 4.42 2.52
N THR A 74 6.28 3.24 3.11
CA THR A 74 6.12 1.96 2.41
C THR A 74 4.72 1.39 2.64
N LEU A 75 4.04 1.04 1.55
CA LEU A 75 2.80 0.29 1.57
C LEU A 75 3.09 -1.21 1.44
N GLN A 76 2.68 -2.00 2.43
CA GLN A 76 2.78 -3.45 2.40
C GLN A 76 1.42 -4.07 2.09
N VAL A 77 1.37 -4.92 1.07
CA VAL A 77 0.16 -5.63 0.67
C VAL A 77 0.38 -7.12 0.48
N THR A 78 -0.65 -7.90 0.79
CA THR A 78 -0.74 -9.29 0.39
C THR A 78 -1.71 -9.42 -0.79
N VAL A 79 -1.26 -10.07 -1.85
CA VAL A 79 -2.03 -10.36 -3.06
C VAL A 79 -2.34 -11.85 -3.11
N TRP A 80 -3.61 -12.18 -3.28
CA TRP A 80 -4.12 -13.55 -3.38
C TRP A 80 -4.77 -13.73 -4.75
N GLU A 81 -4.61 -14.91 -5.35
CA GLU A 81 -5.43 -15.33 -6.47
C GLU A 81 -6.50 -16.30 -5.97
N GLU A 82 -7.75 -15.85 -5.94
CA GLU A 82 -8.89 -16.66 -5.50
C GLU A 82 -9.89 -16.83 -6.64
N ALA A 83 -10.09 -18.06 -7.10
CA ALA A 83 -11.04 -18.39 -8.17
C ALA A 83 -10.87 -17.54 -9.46
N GLY A 84 -9.62 -17.24 -9.83
CA GLY A 84 -9.27 -16.43 -11.00
C GLY A 84 -9.44 -14.91 -10.80
N ALA A 85 -9.73 -14.47 -9.58
CA ALA A 85 -9.78 -13.06 -9.21
C ALA A 85 -8.62 -12.69 -8.29
N ILE A 86 -8.02 -11.53 -8.54
CA ILE A 86 -6.99 -10.96 -7.67
C ILE A 86 -7.65 -10.25 -6.49
N LYS A 87 -7.29 -10.66 -5.27
CA LYS A 87 -7.65 -9.98 -4.02
C LYS A 87 -6.42 -9.36 -3.39
N LEU A 88 -6.58 -8.14 -2.89
CA LEU A 88 -5.54 -7.37 -2.25
C LEU A 88 -5.93 -7.09 -0.80
N THR A 89 -4.98 -7.22 0.11
CA THR A 89 -5.13 -6.83 1.51
C THR A 89 -3.99 -5.90 1.86
N ILE A 90 -4.27 -4.79 2.54
CA ILE A 90 -3.22 -3.96 3.14
C ILE A 90 -2.83 -4.61 4.46
N ASP A 91 -1.55 -4.91 4.58
CA ASP A 91 -0.99 -5.46 5.81
C ASP A 91 -0.54 -4.35 6.75
N ASP A 92 0.16 -3.35 6.19
CA ASP A 92 0.73 -2.25 6.94
C ASP A 92 1.03 -1.04 6.05
N LEU A 93 1.24 0.10 6.70
CA LEU A 93 1.68 1.35 6.10
C LEU A 93 2.57 2.09 7.09
N HIS A 94 3.87 2.14 6.82
CA HIS A 94 4.88 2.64 7.76
C HIS A 94 6.01 3.39 7.06
N ALA A 95 6.69 4.26 7.80
CA ALA A 95 7.92 4.90 7.37
C ALA A 95 9.14 4.02 7.71
N LEU A 96 10.16 4.02 6.84
CA LEU A 96 11.45 3.31 7.00
C LEU A 96 12.53 4.17 7.69
#